data_AF-K0BE55-F1
#
_entry.id   AF-K0BE55-F1
#
_cell.length_a   1.000
_cell.length_b   1.000
_cell.length_c   1.000
_cell.angle_alpha   90.00
_cell.angle_beta   90.00
_cell.angle_gamma   90.00
#
_symmetry.space_group_name_H-M   'P 1'
#
loop_
_entity.id
_entity.type
_entity.pdbx_description
1 polymer ?
#
loop_
_entity_poly.entity_id
_entity_poly.type
_entity_poly.pdbx_seq_one_letter_code
_entity_poly.pdbx_strand_id
1 'polypeptide(L)'
;MRKLSETFPPFLKWGNYKSEDPENPDIIELKVAETETFETEFSINVMALIKEKKTWVECNIPLKSHESKNASLLNQWSRLSKDIKKGARLHLKTWLGTSKNSRKIRRYSLEKI
;
A
#
# COMPACT_ATOMS: atom_id res chain seq x y z
N MET A 1 11.43 -22.96 14.29
CA MET A 1 10.03 -22.82 14.79
C MET A 1 9.91 -21.49 15.50
N ARG A 2 9.09 -20.55 15.00
CA ARG A 2 8.70 -19.34 15.75
C ARG A 2 7.46 -19.68 16.58
N LYS A 3 7.48 -19.42 17.88
CA LYS A 3 6.31 -19.56 18.78
C LYS A 3 6.08 -18.23 19.52
N LEU A 4 4.80 -17.80 19.49
CA LEU A 4 4.08 -16.96 20.46
C LEU A 4 4.43 -15.47 20.58
N SER A 5 4.15 -14.72 19.51
CA SER A 5 2.87 -14.01 19.38
C SER A 5 2.57 -13.93 17.89
N GLU A 6 1.58 -14.66 17.37
CA GLU A 6 1.21 -14.60 15.94
C GLU A 6 0.45 -13.31 15.63
N THR A 7 1.01 -12.18 16.05
CA THR A 7 0.59 -10.87 15.58
C THR A 7 1.22 -10.72 14.21
N PHE A 8 0.45 -11.07 13.17
CA PHE A 8 0.76 -10.62 11.82
C PHE A 8 1.12 -9.13 11.87
N PRO A 9 2.12 -8.68 11.10
CA PRO A 9 2.37 -7.25 10.95
C PRO A 9 1.04 -6.52 10.69
N PRO A 10 0.82 -5.34 11.30
CA PRO A 10 -0.45 -4.65 11.18
C PRO A 10 -0.77 -4.36 9.72
N PHE A 11 -2.05 -4.37 9.38
CA PHE A 11 -2.50 -3.94 8.06
C PHE A 11 -2.57 -2.42 8.01
N LEU A 12 -2.13 -1.85 6.90
CA LEU A 12 -2.25 -0.43 6.62
C LEU A 12 -3.73 -0.03 6.60
N LYS A 13 -4.11 0.94 7.44
CA LYS A 13 -5.47 1.47 7.47
C LYS A 13 -5.60 2.66 6.54
N TRP A 14 -6.13 2.44 5.35
CA TRP A 14 -6.36 3.50 4.35
C TRP A 14 -7.17 4.69 4.90
N GLY A 15 -8.05 4.48 5.87
CA GLY A 15 -8.83 5.55 6.52
C GLY A 15 -8.00 6.60 7.28
N ASN A 16 -6.73 6.32 7.57
CA ASN A 16 -5.83 7.28 8.21
C ASN A 16 -5.32 8.36 7.26
N TYR A 17 -5.42 8.15 5.95
CA TYR A 17 -4.91 9.04 4.91
C TYR A 17 -6.09 9.81 4.30
N LYS A 18 -6.23 11.09 4.67
CA LYS A 18 -7.46 11.87 4.46
C LYS A 18 -7.33 12.96 3.40
N SER A 19 -6.17 13.14 2.78
CA SER A 19 -5.99 14.15 1.73
C SER A 19 -7.05 13.96 0.64
N GLU A 20 -7.68 15.05 0.23
CA GLU A 20 -8.59 15.11 -0.93
C GLU A 20 -7.93 15.85 -2.12
N ASP A 21 -6.67 16.25 -1.98
CA ASP A 21 -5.94 17.06 -2.96
C ASP A 21 -4.88 16.21 -3.69
N PRO A 22 -4.98 16.03 -5.03
CA PRO A 22 -3.97 15.32 -5.80
C PRO A 22 -2.60 15.98 -5.81
N GLU A 23 -2.52 17.31 -5.65
CA GLU A 23 -1.26 18.05 -5.65
C GLU A 23 -0.57 18.00 -4.27
N ASN A 24 -1.36 17.76 -3.22
CA ASN A 24 -0.89 17.58 -1.84
C ASN A 24 -1.38 16.24 -1.26
N PRO A 25 -0.97 15.09 -1.84
CA PRO A 25 -1.43 13.78 -1.41
C PRO A 25 -0.80 13.39 -0.08
N ASP A 26 -1.43 12.44 0.62
CA ASP A 26 -0.74 11.75 1.71
C ASP A 26 0.38 10.88 1.14
N ILE A 27 1.59 11.02 1.70
CA ILE A 27 2.77 10.28 1.24
C ILE A 27 3.17 9.24 2.28
N ILE A 28 3.34 8.02 1.82
CA ILE A 28 3.85 6.90 2.61
C ILE A 28 5.20 6.50 2.02
N GLU A 29 6.27 6.70 2.80
CA GLU A 29 7.59 6.16 2.47
C GLU A 29 7.60 4.65 2.77
N LEU A 30 7.84 3.85 1.74
CA LEU A 30 7.89 2.40 1.80
C LEU A 30 9.31 1.90 1.56
N LYS A 31 9.66 0.80 2.22
CA LYS A 31 10.79 -0.05 1.86
C LYS A 31 10.26 -1.45 1.59
N VAL A 32 10.54 -2.01 0.40
CA VAL A 32 10.05 -3.32 -0.01
C VAL A 32 10.59 -4.41 0.93
N ALA A 33 9.72 -5.13 1.62
CA ALA A 33 10.12 -6.31 2.40
C ALA A 33 10.01 -7.57 1.54
N GLU A 34 8.89 -7.72 0.83
CA GLU A 34 8.62 -8.79 -0.14
C GLU A 34 8.10 -8.20 -1.45
N THR A 35 8.43 -8.85 -2.57
CA THR A 35 7.93 -8.46 -3.90
C THR A 35 6.66 -9.23 -4.27
N GLU A 36 6.54 -10.46 -3.76
CA GLU A 36 5.38 -11.32 -3.98
C GLU A 36 4.18 -10.85 -3.17
N THR A 37 3.02 -10.83 -3.80
CA THR A 37 1.75 -10.54 -3.14
C THR A 37 1.19 -11.80 -2.53
N PHE A 38 0.42 -11.65 -1.45
CA PHE A 38 -0.34 -12.73 -0.84
C PHE A 38 -1.80 -12.32 -0.68
N GLU A 39 -2.69 -13.30 -0.61
CA GLU A 39 -4.11 -13.06 -0.43
C GLU A 39 -4.55 -13.32 1.00
N THR A 40 -5.49 -12.52 1.46
CA THR A 40 -6.29 -12.77 2.65
C THR A 40 -7.76 -12.88 2.24
N GLU A 41 -8.63 -13.21 3.20
CA GLU A 41 -10.08 -13.22 3.00
C GLU A 41 -10.64 -11.89 2.46
N PHE A 42 -9.96 -10.77 2.71
CA PHE A 42 -10.48 -9.43 2.38
C PHE A 42 -9.76 -8.75 1.22
N SER A 43 -8.50 -9.12 0.93
CA SER A 43 -7.66 -8.35 0.02
C SER A 43 -6.43 -9.11 -0.49
N ILE A 44 -5.86 -8.57 -1.56
CA ILE A 44 -4.50 -8.87 -2.04
C ILE A 44 -3.56 -7.87 -1.38
N ASN A 45 -2.48 -8.37 -0.78
CA ASN A 45 -1.57 -7.62 0.07
C ASN A 45 -0.12 -7.82 -0.35
N VAL A 46 0.76 -6.93 0.13
CA VAL A 46 2.21 -7.13 0.09
C VAL A 46 2.84 -6.69 1.41
N MET A 47 3.94 -7.34 1.80
CA MET A 47 4.69 -6.96 2.98
C MET A 47 5.72 -5.89 2.64
N ALA A 48 5.69 -4.79 3.39
CA ALA A 48 6.65 -3.69 3.28
C ALA A 48 7.02 -3.17 4.68
N LEU A 49 8.07 -2.37 4.75
CA LEU A 49 8.31 -1.52 5.90
C LEU A 49 7.81 -0.12 5.58
N ILE A 50 6.99 0.45 6.46
CA ILE A 50 6.54 1.84 6.38
C ILE A 50 7.40 2.70 7.31
N LYS A 51 7.68 3.94 6.91
CA LYS A 51 8.37 4.88 7.77
C LYS A 51 7.38 5.56 8.71
N GLU A 52 7.50 5.26 10.00
CA GLU A 52 6.78 5.96 11.05
C GLU A 52 7.76 6.80 11.87
N LYS A 53 7.57 8.13 11.84
CA LYS A 53 8.47 9.11 12.48
C LYS A 53 9.93 8.95 12.01
N LYS A 54 10.72 8.11 12.69
CA LYS A 54 12.15 7.86 12.41
C LYS A 54 12.49 6.37 12.28
N THR A 55 11.49 5.49 12.33
CA THR A 55 11.68 4.03 12.34
C THR A 55 10.93 3.38 11.20
N TRP A 56 11.48 2.28 10.70
CA TRP A 56 10.84 1.41 9.72
C TRP A 56 10.09 0.31 10.45
N VAL A 57 8.78 0.19 10.19
CA VAL A 57 7.91 -0.80 10.85
C VAL A 57 7.32 -1.72 9.80
N GLU A 58 7.37 -3.03 10.02
CA GLU A 58 6.74 -4.01 9.13
C GLU A 58 5.22 -3.81 9.10
N CYS A 59 4.66 -3.83 7.90
CA CYS A 59 3.24 -3.60 7.68
C CYS A 59 2.77 -4.35 6.42
N ASN A 60 1.56 -4.88 6.50
CA ASN A 60 0.87 -5.46 5.34
C ASN A 60 0.12 -4.35 4.61
N ILE A 61 0.47 -4.11 3.35
CA ILE A 61 -0.14 -3.07 2.52
C ILE A 61 -1.25 -3.68 1.66
N PRO A 62 -2.53 -3.35 1.88
CA PRO A 62 -3.63 -3.89 1.07
C PRO A 62 -3.65 -3.22 -0.31
N LEU A 63 -3.19 -3.94 -1.33
CA LEU A 63 -3.09 -3.43 -2.70
C LEU A 63 -4.44 -3.39 -3.43
N LYS A 64 -5.33 -4.34 -3.11
CA LYS A 64 -6.68 -4.41 -3.67
C LYS A 64 -7.62 -5.17 -2.72
N SER A 65 -8.76 -4.57 -2.37
CA SER A 65 -9.84 -5.29 -1.70
C SER A 65 -10.62 -6.18 -2.69
N HIS A 66 -11.04 -7.36 -2.25
CA HIS A 66 -11.84 -8.29 -3.06
C HIS A 66 -13.19 -7.70 -3.47
N GLU A 67 -13.82 -6.93 -2.58
CA GLU A 67 -15.11 -6.25 -2.81
C GLU A 67 -15.00 -5.01 -3.70
N SER A 68 -13.78 -4.49 -3.91
CA SER A 68 -13.55 -3.28 -4.71
C SER A 68 -13.10 -3.60 -6.13
N LYS A 69 -13.71 -2.90 -7.10
CA LYS A 69 -13.22 -2.87 -8.49
C LYS A 69 -11.95 -2.03 -8.68
N ASN A 70 -11.56 -1.24 -7.67
CA ASN A 70 -10.36 -0.41 -7.76
C ASN A 70 -9.09 -1.25 -7.58
N ALA A 71 -8.53 -1.73 -8.70
CA ALA A 71 -7.28 -2.47 -8.75
C ALA A 71 -6.05 -1.59 -9.05
N SER A 72 -6.17 -0.25 -8.96
CA SER A 72 -5.13 0.67 -9.43
C SER A 72 -3.79 0.47 -8.74
N LEU A 73 -3.78 0.32 -7.42
CA LEU A 73 -2.54 0.14 -6.66
C LEU A 73 -1.89 -1.23 -6.94
N LEU A 74 -2.69 -2.31 -6.97
CA LEU A 74 -2.21 -3.63 -7.38
C LEU A 74 -1.56 -3.60 -8.77
N ASN A 75 -2.21 -2.98 -9.75
CA ASN A 75 -1.67 -2.88 -11.11
C ASN A 75 -0.35 -2.09 -11.16
N GLN A 76 -0.23 -1.01 -10.38
CA GLN A 76 1.01 -0.24 -10.26
C GLN A 76 2.11 -1.09 -9.61
N TRP A 77 1.79 -1.82 -8.54
CA TRP A 77 2.72 -2.74 -7.89
C TRP A 77 3.18 -3.83 -8.85
N SER A 78 2.29 -4.54 -9.54
CA SER A 78 2.65 -5.64 -10.46
C SER A 78 3.54 -5.20 -11.63
N ARG A 79 3.50 -3.91 -12.00
CA ARG A 79 4.41 -3.34 -13.00
C ARG A 79 5.77 -3.06 -12.35
N LEU A 80 5.77 -2.34 -11.24
CA LEU A 80 6.98 -1.90 -10.56
C LEU A 80 7.76 -3.06 -9.93
N SER A 81 7.07 -4.11 -9.46
CA SER A 81 7.63 -5.29 -8.81
C SER A 81 8.58 -6.09 -9.70
N LYS A 82 8.49 -5.91 -11.03
CA LYS A 82 9.39 -6.53 -12.01
C LYS A 82 10.79 -5.91 -12.00
N ASP A 83 10.89 -4.65 -11.60
CA ASP A 83 12.11 -3.83 -11.70
C ASP A 83 12.68 -3.42 -10.32
N ILE A 84 12.06 -3.88 -9.23
CA ILE A 84 12.48 -3.60 -7.86
C ILE A 84 12.83 -4.90 -7.13
N LYS A 85 13.70 -4.75 -6.13
CA LYS A 85 14.12 -5.84 -5.24
C LYS A 85 13.82 -5.50 -3.79
N LYS A 86 13.91 -6.50 -2.91
CA LYS A 86 13.84 -6.29 -1.46
C LYS A 86 14.80 -5.16 -1.04
N GLY A 87 14.29 -4.27 -0.20
CA GLY A 87 15.00 -3.09 0.28
C GLY A 87 14.91 -1.85 -0.61
N ALA A 88 14.31 -1.93 -1.81
CA ALA A 88 14.01 -0.76 -2.63
C ALA A 88 13.11 0.22 -1.87
N ARG A 89 13.32 1.53 -2.06
CA ARG A 89 12.50 2.57 -1.44
C ARG A 89 11.54 3.17 -2.46
N LEU A 90 10.29 3.34 -2.03
CA LEU A 90 9.21 3.83 -2.86
C LEU A 90 8.45 4.93 -2.12
N HIS A 91 7.89 5.88 -2.87
CA HIS A 91 6.79 6.70 -2.38
C HIS A 91 5.46 6.12 -2.86
N LEU A 92 4.58 5.87 -1.91
CA LEU A 92 3.18 5.59 -2.15
C LEU A 92 2.37 6.84 -1.78
N LYS A 93 1.91 7.54 -2.80
CA LYS A 93 1.03 8.70 -2.66
C LYS A 93 -0.42 8.26 -2.71
N THR A 94 -1.28 8.81 -1.86
CA THR A 94 -2.72 8.54 -1.87
C THR A 94 -3.55 9.77 -1.54
N TRP A 95 -4.72 9.87 -2.16
CA TRP A 95 -5.71 10.91 -1.90
C TRP A 95 -7.11 10.38 -2.23
N LEU A 96 -8.13 11.03 -1.68
CA LEU A 96 -9.53 10.84 -2.03
C LEU A 96 -9.84 11.70 -3.26
N GLY A 97 -10.48 11.10 -4.25
CA GLY A 97 -10.96 11.82 -5.42
C GLY A 97 -12.33 11.31 -5.84
N THR A 98 -12.79 11.79 -6.99
CA THR A 98 -14.08 11.42 -7.56
C THR A 98 -13.87 10.44 -8.73
N SER A 99 -14.69 9.40 -8.78
CA SER A 99 -14.73 8.47 -9.91
C SER A 99 -15.55 9.04 -11.06
N LYS A 100 -15.49 8.39 -12.24
CA LYS A 100 -16.29 8.78 -13.41
C LYS A 100 -17.80 8.80 -13.14
N ASN A 101 -18.27 8.01 -12.16
CA ASN A 101 -19.68 7.90 -11.79
C ASN A 101 -20.00 8.74 -10.54
N SER A 102 -19.23 9.79 -10.28
CA SER A 102 -19.41 10.71 -9.14
C SER A 102 -19.34 10.08 -7.75
N ARG A 103 -18.80 8.86 -7.62
CA ARG A 103 -18.56 8.21 -6.32
C ARG A 103 -17.17 8.57 -5.80
N LYS A 104 -17.04 8.81 -4.48
CA LYS A 104 -15.73 8.94 -3.82
C LYS A 104 -14.91 7.67 -4.03
N ILE A 105 -13.63 7.84 -4.36
CA ILE A 105 -12.68 6.76 -4.61
C ILE A 105 -11.30 7.17 -4.11
N ARG A 106 -10.55 6.22 -3.55
CA ARG A 106 -9.15 6.42 -3.23
C ARG A 106 -8.28 6.25 -4.47
N ARG A 107 -7.42 7.23 -4.73
CA ARG A 107 -6.42 7.21 -5.79
C ARG A 107 -5.04 6.93 -5.20
N TYR A 108 -4.16 6.41 -6.06
CA TYR A 108 -2.82 6.01 -5.69
C TYR A 108 -1.84 6.37 -6.79
N SER A 109 -0.64 6.77 -6.39
CA SER A 109 0.54 6.84 -7.27
C SER A 109 1.70 6.19 -6.54
N LEU A 110 2.33 5.21 -7.19
CA LEU A 110 3.48 4.49 -6.66
C LEU A 110 4.70 4.79 -7.52
N GLU A 111 5.74 5.35 -6.92
CA GLU A 111 6.97 5.76 -7.61
C GLU A 111 8.21 5.32 -6.82
N LYS A 112 9.31 5.06 -7.53
CA LYS A 112 10.61 4.74 -6.93
C LYS A 112 11.31 6.02 -6.48
N ILE A 113 12.02 5.94 -5.36
CA ILE A 113 12.91 7.00 -4.84
C ILE A 113 14.33 6.79 -5.36
#